data_AF-A9DNI1-F1
#
_entry.id   AF-A9DNI1-F1
#
_cell.length_a   1.000
_cell.length_b   1.000
_cell.length_c   1.000
_cell.angle_alpha   90.00
_cell.angle_beta   90.00
_cell.angle_gamma   90.00
#
_symmetry.space_group_name_H-M   'P 1'
#
loop_
_entity.id
_entity.type
_entity.pdbx_description
1 polymer ?
#
loop_
_entity_poly.entity_id
_entity_poly.type
_entity_poly.pdbx_seq_one_letter_code
_entity_poly.pdbx_strand_id
1 'polypeptide(L)'
;MADDGSKEGSTWPMPKFRFEVDLGTELKGVAFQEVSGMDVENQIIEYRKSNSTLFSTEKMPGIVKYGNVTMKRGVFVNDNTFWNWHKEISMNTIKRRTVIIKLLDENGKVTMQWTLNNAWPTKITSTDLKSDGNEVAIDTLEIAHEQLIIANG
;
A
#
# COMPACT_ATOMS: atom_id res chain seq x y z
N MET A 1 -6.46 35.63 14.09
CA MET A 1 -6.29 34.66 15.18
C MET A 1 -5.51 33.50 14.58
N ALA A 2 -4.24 33.31 14.95
CA ALA A 2 -3.50 32.14 14.52
C ALA A 2 -4.10 30.93 15.23
N ASP A 3 -4.48 29.92 14.44
CA ASP A 3 -4.93 28.62 14.93
C ASP A 3 -3.81 28.03 15.80
N ASP A 4 -4.11 27.64 17.03
CA ASP A 4 -3.12 27.30 18.07
C ASP A 4 -2.42 25.95 17.83
N GLY A 5 -2.63 25.34 16.66
CA GLY A 5 -2.03 24.07 16.25
C GLY A 5 -2.47 22.88 17.10
N SER A 6 -3.40 23.07 18.04
CA SER A 6 -3.87 22.03 18.96
C SER A 6 -5.01 21.18 18.37
N LYS A 7 -5.50 21.56 17.19
CA LYS A 7 -6.46 20.80 16.40
C LYS A 7 -5.97 20.75 14.97
N GLU A 8 -6.00 19.57 14.36
CA GLU A 8 -5.82 19.43 12.92
C GLU A 8 -6.98 20.14 12.19
N GLY A 9 -6.80 21.43 11.92
CA GLY A 9 -7.67 22.18 11.01
C GLY A 9 -7.52 21.64 9.58
N SER A 10 -8.57 21.82 8.77
CA SER A 10 -8.68 21.35 7.37
C SER A 10 -7.61 21.89 6.40
N THR A 11 -6.58 22.59 6.90
CA THR A 11 -5.53 23.27 6.15
C THR A 11 -4.13 22.68 6.39
N TRP A 12 -3.94 21.85 7.42
CA TRP A 12 -2.63 21.29 7.75
C TRP A 12 -2.42 19.88 7.16
N PRO A 13 -1.21 19.56 6.65
CA PRO A 13 -0.93 18.22 6.16
C PRO A 13 -0.91 17.23 7.32
N MET A 14 -1.62 16.11 7.16
CA MET A 14 -1.71 15.09 8.20
C MET A 14 -0.38 14.32 8.38
N PRO A 15 -0.03 13.95 9.61
CA PRO A 15 1.12 13.13 9.87
C PRO A 15 0.95 11.70 9.34
N LYS A 16 1.97 11.15 8.69
CA LYS A 16 1.93 9.81 8.07
C LYS A 16 2.20 8.62 9.00
N PHE A 17 2.41 8.86 10.31
CA PHE A 17 2.91 7.82 11.23
C PHE A 17 1.79 7.01 11.91
N ARG A 18 0.54 7.48 11.89
CA ARG A 18 -0.58 6.80 12.54
C ARG A 18 -1.50 6.18 11.50
N PHE A 19 -1.29 4.91 11.20
CA PHE A 19 -2.08 4.19 10.21
C PHE A 19 -2.32 2.75 10.64
N GLU A 20 -3.36 2.15 10.08
CA GLU A 20 -3.73 0.76 10.30
C GLU A 20 -4.06 0.10 8.96
N VAL A 21 -3.86 -1.21 8.89
CA VAL A 21 -4.12 -1.99 7.68
C VAL A 21 -5.10 -3.12 7.97
N ASP A 22 -6.13 -3.23 7.15
CA ASP A 22 -7.04 -4.37 7.14
C ASP A 22 -6.64 -5.30 5.98
N LEU A 23 -6.34 -6.56 6.30
CA LEU A 23 -5.97 -7.61 5.35
C LEU A 23 -7.17 -8.53 5.12
N GLY A 24 -8.12 -8.08 4.31
CA GLY A 24 -9.38 -8.77 4.07
C GLY A 24 -10.36 -8.64 5.25
N THR A 25 -11.28 -9.60 5.36
CA THR A 25 -12.37 -9.56 6.35
C THR A 25 -11.95 -10.07 7.73
N GLU A 26 -10.93 -10.92 7.78
CA GLU A 26 -10.53 -11.67 8.98
C GLU A 26 -9.57 -10.87 9.87
N LEU A 27 -8.74 -10.02 9.26
CA LEU A 27 -7.64 -9.33 9.93
C LEU A 27 -7.82 -7.83 9.77
N LYS A 28 -8.29 -7.17 10.83
CA LYS A 28 -8.56 -5.73 10.84
C LYS A 28 -7.71 -5.04 11.88
N GLY A 29 -7.33 -3.79 11.60
CA GLY A 29 -6.56 -2.95 12.52
C GLY A 29 -5.14 -3.47 12.75
N VAL A 30 -4.53 -4.11 11.76
CA VAL A 30 -3.16 -4.62 11.90
C VAL A 30 -2.21 -3.43 11.85
N ALA A 31 -1.40 -3.29 12.90
CA ALA A 31 -0.33 -2.30 12.96
C ALA A 31 0.85 -2.75 12.10
N PHE A 32 1.37 -1.84 11.28
CA PHE A 32 2.57 -2.01 10.47
C PHE A 32 3.57 -0.92 10.82
N GLN A 33 4.85 -1.22 10.67
CA GLN A 33 5.92 -0.24 10.86
C GLN A 33 6.06 0.67 9.64
N GLU A 34 5.85 0.13 8.44
CA GLU A 34 5.98 0.86 7.19
C GLU A 34 5.05 0.27 6.13
N VAL A 35 4.46 1.13 5.30
CA VAL A 35 3.74 0.78 4.07
C VAL A 35 4.23 1.70 2.95
N SER A 36 4.65 1.13 1.83
CA SER A 36 5.21 1.85 0.67
C SER A 36 4.83 1.17 -0.65
N GLY A 37 5.08 1.85 -1.78
CA GLY A 37 4.78 1.30 -3.12
C GLY A 37 3.32 1.45 -3.59
N MET A 38 2.57 2.39 -3.01
CA MET A 38 1.21 2.73 -3.46
C MET A 38 1.23 3.69 -4.66
N ASP A 39 1.83 3.26 -5.76
CA ASP A 39 1.93 4.05 -6.99
C ASP A 39 1.00 3.55 -8.10
N VAL A 40 0.57 4.50 -8.94
CA VAL A 40 -0.23 4.27 -10.13
C VAL A 40 0.42 5.02 -11.28
N GLU A 41 0.76 4.30 -12.35
CA GLU A 41 1.40 4.86 -13.53
C GLU A 41 0.53 4.63 -14.76
N ASN A 42 0.21 5.69 -15.50
CA ASN A 42 -0.39 5.57 -16.82
C ASN A 42 0.72 5.54 -17.86
N GLN A 43 0.84 4.43 -18.59
CA GLN A 43 1.79 4.36 -19.70
C GLN A 43 1.48 5.43 -20.74
N ILE A 44 2.50 6.12 -21.25
CA ILE A 44 2.33 7.13 -22.30
C ILE A 44 2.54 6.47 -23.65
N ILE A 45 1.52 6.51 -24.51
CA ILE A 45 1.62 6.09 -25.91
C ILE A 45 1.91 7.34 -26.74
N GLU A 46 3.02 7.31 -27.47
CA GLU A 46 3.41 8.41 -28.36
C GLU A 46 3.08 8.07 -29.81
N TYR A 47 2.34 8.96 -30.48
CA TYR A 47 1.95 8.78 -31.87
C TYR A 47 2.20 10.06 -32.68
N ARG A 48 2.78 9.91 -33.88
CA ARG A 48 2.95 11.02 -34.82
C ARG A 48 2.09 10.78 -36.07
N LYS A 49 1.10 11.65 -36.26
CA LYS A 49 0.29 11.69 -37.49
C LYS A 49 1.14 12.27 -38.63
N SER A 50 1.06 11.66 -39.81
CA SER A 50 1.80 12.13 -41.00
C SER A 50 1.44 13.56 -41.40
N ASN A 51 0.19 13.96 -41.19
CA ASN A 51 -0.33 15.30 -41.45
C ASN A 51 -0.35 16.22 -40.21
N SER A 52 0.40 15.88 -39.15
CA SER A 52 0.47 16.70 -37.94
C SER A 52 1.10 18.07 -38.24
N THR A 53 0.42 19.14 -37.84
CA THR A 53 0.96 20.52 -37.87
C THR A 53 2.02 20.76 -36.80
N LEU A 54 1.99 19.95 -35.73
CA LEU A 54 3.00 19.95 -34.67
C LEU A 54 4.19 19.08 -35.08
N PHE A 55 5.40 19.61 -34.95
CA PHE A 55 6.66 18.89 -35.16
C PHE A 55 7.06 18.02 -33.95
N SER A 56 6.08 17.48 -33.23
CA SER A 56 6.25 16.65 -32.04
C SER A 56 5.27 15.46 -32.05
N THR A 57 5.51 14.47 -31.20
CA THR A 57 4.59 13.35 -30.96
C THR A 57 3.40 13.78 -30.10
N GLU A 58 2.21 13.26 -30.39
CA GLU A 58 1.02 13.38 -29.54
C GLU A 58 1.06 12.29 -28.48
N LYS A 59 0.80 12.66 -27.21
CA LYS A 59 0.84 11.76 -26.06
C LYS A 59 -0.58 11.35 -25.68
N MET A 60 -0.85 10.04 -25.67
CA MET A 60 -2.13 9.47 -25.28
C MET A 60 -1.96 8.55 -24.06
N PRO A 61 -2.92 8.51 -23.12
CA PRO A 61 -2.86 7.59 -22.00
C PRO A 61 -3.10 6.15 -22.48
N GLY A 62 -2.17 5.26 -22.12
CA GLY A 62 -2.22 3.83 -22.37
C GLY A 62 -2.71 3.05 -21.15
N ILE A 63 -2.19 1.83 -20.99
CA ILE A 63 -2.56 0.91 -19.91
C ILE A 63 -2.10 1.48 -18.55
N VAL A 64 -2.96 1.34 -17.54
CA VAL A 64 -2.63 1.69 -16.15
C VAL A 64 -1.83 0.55 -15.52
N LYS A 65 -0.68 0.88 -14.96
CA LYS A 65 0.16 0.00 -14.15
C LYS A 65 -0.01 0.36 -12.69
N TYR A 66 -0.15 -0.66 -11.87
CA TYR A 66 -0.19 -0.54 -10.42
C TYR A 66 1.11 -1.13 -9.88
N GLY A 67 1.78 -0.37 -9.00
CA GLY A 67 2.98 -0.83 -8.31
C GLY A 67 2.68 -1.93 -7.30
N ASN A 68 3.73 -2.65 -6.88
CA ASN A 68 3.61 -3.59 -5.76
C ASN A 68 3.71 -2.83 -4.44
N VAL A 69 2.81 -3.14 -3.51
CA VAL A 69 2.82 -2.53 -2.18
C VAL A 69 3.67 -3.38 -1.26
N THR A 70 4.63 -2.74 -0.58
CA THR A 70 5.51 -3.37 0.40
C THR A 70 5.11 -2.92 1.79
N MET A 71 4.96 -3.87 2.70
CA MET A 71 4.55 -3.65 4.08
C MET A 71 5.54 -4.32 5.02
N LYS A 72 5.94 -3.63 6.09
CA LYS A 72 6.89 -4.14 7.08
C LYS A 72 6.23 -4.23 8.44
N ARG A 73 6.36 -5.38 9.11
CA ARG A 73 5.78 -5.61 10.44
C ARG A 73 6.74 -6.38 11.32
N GLY A 74 6.72 -6.09 12.62
CA GLY A 74 7.41 -6.90 13.61
C GLY A 74 6.93 -8.35 13.62
N VAL A 75 7.84 -9.27 13.95
CA VAL A 75 7.55 -10.69 14.15
C VAL A 75 6.94 -10.88 15.55
N PHE A 76 5.77 -11.52 15.60
CA PHE A 76 5.08 -11.84 16.86
C PHE A 76 5.08 -13.36 17.09
N VAL A 77 5.18 -13.77 18.35
CA VAL A 77 5.10 -15.18 18.74
C VAL A 77 3.70 -15.72 18.39
N ASN A 78 3.65 -16.90 17.78
CA ASN A 78 2.42 -17.57 17.32
C ASN A 78 1.63 -16.84 16.21
N ASP A 79 2.21 -15.84 15.55
CA ASP A 79 1.56 -15.17 14.42
C ASP A 79 2.13 -15.66 13.08
N ASN A 80 1.40 -16.56 12.42
CA ASN A 80 1.73 -17.09 11.09
C ASN A 80 0.86 -16.49 9.99
N THR A 81 0.23 -15.34 10.23
CA THR A 81 -0.82 -14.80 9.36
C THR A 81 -0.35 -14.58 7.92
N PHE A 82 0.80 -13.93 7.72
CA PHE A 82 1.33 -13.66 6.39
C PHE A 82 1.74 -14.95 5.68
N TRP A 83 2.40 -15.85 6.42
CA TRP A 83 2.82 -17.14 5.89
C TRP A 83 1.63 -18.01 5.48
N ASN A 84 0.57 -18.01 6.28
CA ASN A 84 -0.67 -18.70 5.98
C ASN A 84 -1.32 -18.13 4.71
N TRP A 85 -1.41 -16.81 4.58
CA TRP A 85 -1.95 -16.17 3.37
C TRP A 85 -1.13 -16.52 2.12
N HIS A 86 0.19 -16.51 2.22
CA HIS A 86 1.06 -16.93 1.12
C HIS A 86 0.91 -18.42 0.79
N LYS A 87 0.73 -19.28 1.80
CA LYS A 87 0.49 -20.73 1.61
C LYS A 87 -0.84 -21.02 0.92
N GLU A 88 -1.81 -20.11 0.94
CA GLU A 88 -3.06 -20.26 0.19
C GLU A 88 -2.85 -20.21 -1.33
N ILE A 89 -1.70 -19.71 -1.79
CA ILE A 89 -1.29 -19.78 -3.19
C ILE A 89 -0.83 -21.21 -3.45
N SER A 90 -1.66 -21.96 -4.18
CA SER A 90 -1.37 -23.33 -4.57
C SER A 90 -1.62 -23.53 -6.05
N MET A 91 -0.56 -23.88 -6.78
CA MET A 91 -0.54 -24.02 -8.25
C MET A 91 -1.03 -22.73 -8.94
N ASN A 92 -2.27 -22.73 -9.43
CA ASN A 92 -2.93 -21.61 -10.12
C ASN A 92 -4.07 -20.99 -9.31
N THR A 93 -4.32 -21.45 -8.08
CA THR A 93 -5.37 -20.88 -7.23
C THR A 93 -4.76 -19.81 -6.35
N ILE A 94 -5.16 -18.57 -6.58
CA ILE A 94 -4.74 -17.41 -5.78
C ILE A 94 -5.96 -16.86 -5.08
N LYS A 95 -5.94 -16.86 -3.75
CA LYS A 95 -6.94 -16.17 -2.94
C LYS A 95 -6.62 -14.69 -2.87
N ARG A 96 -7.33 -13.94 -3.71
CA ARG A 96 -7.32 -12.48 -3.74
C ARG A 96 -8.12 -11.92 -2.57
N ARG A 97 -7.63 -10.88 -1.93
CA ARG A 97 -8.27 -10.18 -0.81
C ARG A 97 -8.28 -8.68 -1.09
N THR A 98 -9.25 -7.97 -0.54
CA THR A 98 -9.22 -6.50 -0.50
C THR A 98 -8.38 -6.07 0.69
N VAL A 99 -7.35 -5.26 0.45
CA VAL A 99 -6.51 -4.69 1.50
C VAL A 99 -6.85 -3.21 1.65
N ILE A 100 -7.09 -2.76 2.88
CA ILE A 100 -7.48 -1.38 3.16
C ILE A 100 -6.45 -0.77 4.09
N ILE A 101 -5.77 0.28 3.63
CA ILE A 101 -4.82 1.06 4.42
C ILE A 101 -5.55 2.34 4.84
N LYS A 102 -5.55 2.62 6.14
CA LYS A 102 -6.29 3.75 6.74
C LYS A 102 -5.31 4.67 7.46
N LEU A 103 -5.30 5.94 7.08
CA LEU A 103 -4.67 6.99 7.86
C LEU A 103 -5.63 7.47 8.93
N LEU A 104 -5.13 7.63 10.16
CA LEU A 104 -5.94 7.97 11.32
C LEU A 104 -5.56 9.35 11.86
N ASP A 105 -6.57 10.11 12.30
CA ASP A 105 -6.36 11.36 13.04
C ASP A 105 -5.96 11.10 14.50
N GLU A 106 -5.79 12.18 15.28
CA GLU A 106 -5.50 12.14 16.72
C GLU A 106 -6.58 11.43 17.55
N ASN A 107 -7.82 11.40 17.08
CA ASN A 107 -8.94 10.73 17.72
C ASN A 107 -9.10 9.27 17.28
N GLY A 108 -8.27 8.78 16.35
CA GLY A 108 -8.37 7.43 15.78
C GLY A 108 -9.46 7.29 14.72
N LYS A 109 -9.99 8.39 14.18
CA LYS A 109 -10.94 8.40 13.08
C LYS A 109 -10.18 8.26 11.76
N VAL A 110 -10.73 7.45 10.85
CA VAL A 110 -10.22 7.32 9.49
C VAL A 110 -10.44 8.62 8.73
N THR A 111 -9.35 9.21 8.23
CA THR A 111 -9.38 10.43 7.43
C THR A 111 -9.09 10.16 5.97
N MET A 112 -8.12 9.29 5.69
CA MET A 112 -7.76 8.88 4.33
C MET A 112 -7.70 7.36 4.22
N GLN A 113 -8.21 6.83 3.12
CA GLN A 113 -8.27 5.40 2.88
C GLN A 113 -7.73 5.05 1.49
N TRP A 114 -6.78 4.11 1.46
CA TRP A 114 -6.31 3.46 0.24
C TRP A 114 -6.85 2.04 0.21
N THR A 115 -7.59 1.71 -0.84
CA THR A 115 -8.19 0.39 -1.03
C THR A 115 -7.50 -0.30 -2.20
N LEU A 116 -6.84 -1.41 -1.91
CA LEU A 116 -6.18 -2.28 -2.88
C LEU A 116 -7.13 -3.45 -3.18
N ASN A 117 -7.71 -3.48 -4.37
CA ASN A 117 -8.57 -4.58 -4.78
C ASN A 117 -7.75 -5.71 -5.38
N ASN A 118 -8.24 -6.93 -5.15
CA ASN A 118 -7.67 -8.16 -5.69
C ASN A 118 -6.19 -8.35 -5.32
N ALA A 119 -5.81 -7.97 -4.10
CA ALA A 119 -4.45 -8.09 -3.63
C ALA A 119 -4.09 -9.54 -3.25
N TRP A 120 -2.83 -9.91 -3.48
CA TRP A 120 -2.26 -11.21 -3.11
C TRP A 120 -0.75 -11.09 -2.83
N PRO A 121 -0.17 -11.94 -1.97
CA PRO A 121 1.22 -11.82 -1.56
C PRO A 121 2.16 -12.36 -2.63
N THR A 122 3.06 -11.53 -3.14
CA THR A 122 4.05 -11.91 -4.15
C THR A 122 5.33 -12.44 -3.52
N LYS A 123 5.72 -11.89 -2.37
CA LYS A 123 6.96 -12.23 -1.68
C LYS A 123 6.84 -11.98 -0.18
N ILE A 124 7.40 -12.89 0.61
CA ILE A 124 7.66 -12.68 2.04
C ILE A 124 9.15 -12.79 2.26
N THR A 125 9.74 -11.80 2.93
CA THR A 125 11.13 -11.79 3.36
C THR A 125 11.16 -11.74 4.88
N SER A 126 11.71 -12.77 5.50
CA SER A 126 11.88 -12.78 6.95
C SER A 126 13.09 -11.98 7.40
N THR A 127 13.11 -11.59 8.68
CA THR A 127 14.26 -10.91 9.29
C THR A 127 15.54 -11.74 9.18
N ASP A 128 16.67 -11.06 9.04
CA ASP A 128 17.97 -11.69 9.23
C ASP A 128 18.20 -11.98 10.72
N LEU A 129 18.71 -13.17 11.04
CA LEU A 129 19.01 -13.57 12.42
C LEU A 129 20.51 -13.43 12.68
N LYS A 130 20.89 -12.38 13.42
CA LYS A 130 22.27 -12.09 13.81
C LYS A 130 22.41 -12.17 15.32
N SER A 131 23.31 -13.03 15.82
CA SER A 131 23.48 -13.25 17.26
C SER A 131 24.08 -12.06 18.01
N ASP A 132 24.70 -11.12 17.29
CA ASP A 132 25.32 -9.91 17.80
C ASP A 132 24.46 -8.64 17.58
N GLY A 133 23.29 -8.76 16.94
CA GLY A 133 22.37 -7.65 16.68
C GLY A 133 21.41 -7.38 17.85
N ASN A 134 21.03 -6.11 18.04
CA ASN A 134 20.04 -5.67 19.05
C ASN A 134 18.82 -4.99 18.40
N GLU A 135 18.42 -5.49 17.24
CA GLU A 135 17.31 -4.95 16.44
C GLU A 135 16.06 -5.81 16.59
N VAL A 136 14.89 -5.21 16.37
CA VAL A 136 13.62 -5.95 16.37
C VAL A 136 13.51 -6.76 15.08
N ALA A 137 13.09 -8.02 15.21
CA ALA A 137 12.76 -8.88 14.08
C ALA A 137 11.61 -8.29 13.25
N ILE A 138 11.85 -7.98 11.98
CA ILE A 138 10.87 -7.41 11.06
C ILE A 138 10.71 -8.32 9.83
N ASP A 139 9.48 -8.72 9.56
CA ASP A 139 9.11 -9.37 8.31
C ASP A 139 8.63 -8.32 7.29
N THR A 140 9.03 -8.52 6.03
CA THR A 140 8.59 -7.71 4.90
C THR A 140 7.66 -8.53 4.01
N LEU A 141 6.48 -8.00 3.77
CA LEU A 141 5.44 -8.57 2.91
C LEU A 141 5.27 -7.68 1.67
N GLU A 142 5.43 -8.26 0.50
CA GLU A 142 5.16 -7.61 -0.78
C GLU A 142 3.84 -8.17 -1.34
N ILE A 143 2.95 -7.29 -1.79
CA ILE A 143 1.67 -7.64 -2.40
C ILE A 143 1.55 -7.00 -3.78
N ALA A 144 1.00 -7.77 -4.72
CA ALA A 144 0.50 -7.23 -5.99
C ALA A 144 -1.00 -6.99 -5.86
N HIS A 145 -1.50 -5.97 -6.55
CA HIS A 145 -2.92 -5.64 -6.60
C HIS A 145 -3.32 -5.19 -8.01
N GLU A 146 -4.62 -5.27 -8.30
CA GLU A 146 -5.12 -4.97 -9.65
C GLU A 146 -5.73 -3.56 -9.74
N GLN A 147 -6.02 -2.94 -8.59
CA GLN A 147 -6.59 -1.59 -8.54
C GLN A 147 -6.22 -0.91 -7.22
N LEU A 148 -5.93 0.40 -7.29
CA LEU A 148 -5.81 1.29 -6.13
C LEU A 148 -6.94 2.33 -6.18
N ILE A 149 -7.74 2.41 -5.14
CA ILE A 149 -8.77 3.44 -4.96
C ILE A 149 -8.39 4.28 -3.75
N ILE A 150 -8.34 5.59 -3.95
CA ILE A 150 -8.03 6.56 -2.89
C ILE A 150 -9.32 7.31 -2.55
N ALA A 151 -9.73 7.23 -1.29
CA ALA A 151 -10.84 8.00 -0.76
C ALA A 151 -10.32 8.93 0.33
N ASN A 152 -10.68 10.21 0.20
CA ASN A 152 -10.53 11.20 1.25
C ASN A 152 -11.92 11.39 1.89
N GLY A 153 -11.97 11.41 3.22
CA GLY A 153 -13.21 11.48 4.00
C GLY A 153 -14.09 12.69 3.70
#